data_AF-K1TR84-F1
#
_entry.id   AF-K1TR84-F1
#
_cell.length_a   1.000
_cell.length_b   1.000
_cell.length_c   1.000
_cell.angle_alpha   90.00
_cell.angle_beta   90.00
_cell.angle_gamma   90.00
#
_symmetry.space_group_name_H-M   'P 1'
#
loop_
_entity.id
_entity.type
_entity.pdbx_description
1 polymer ?
#
loop_
_entity_poly.entity_id
_entity_poly.type
_entity_poly.pdbx_seq_one_letter_code
_entity_poly.pdbx_strand_id
1 'polypeptide(L)'
;EARRRGTEFPQLSHSTADRFMDSLSRVDNAYPQIRGERPDLWQYIHSATHADAFADYGAAATLLPQTELFASALALAEGNFDSYPKEEIDRAWKALIYPDHGWGGNRGNITDSLFAAKYRFARGQAETLLQRILGTLTCGVRTERKQGLPVVVYNGASWARSGSVRIPSDRLPGGSASGLRATDAAGRPCAVQTAADGSLEIEA
;
A
#
# COMPACT_ATOMS: atom_id res chain seq x y z
N GLU A 1 -4.33 75.02 16.81
CA GLU A 1 -3.35 73.92 16.73
C GLU A 1 -4.02 72.65 16.20
N ALA A 2 -3.68 72.23 14.99
CA ALA A 2 -4.23 71.01 14.38
C ALA A 2 -3.43 69.79 14.89
N ARG A 3 -4.06 68.91 15.66
CA ARG A 3 -3.49 67.60 16.03
C ARG A 3 -3.22 66.81 14.75
N ARG A 4 -1.94 66.64 14.39
CA ARG A 4 -1.52 65.62 13.42
C ARG A 4 -1.92 64.26 13.99
N ARG A 5 -2.89 63.59 13.37
CA ARG A 5 -3.14 62.16 13.61
C ARG A 5 -1.85 61.44 13.19
N GLY A 6 -1.08 60.97 14.17
CA GLY A 6 0.07 60.13 13.91
C GLY A 6 -0.40 58.85 13.23
N THR A 7 0.09 58.60 12.03
CA THR A 7 -0.15 57.34 11.34
C THR A 7 0.72 56.29 12.02
N GLU A 8 0.19 55.57 13.01
CA GLU A 8 0.88 54.39 13.54
C GLU A 8 0.82 53.29 12.47
N PHE A 9 2.00 52.88 12.00
CA PHE A 9 2.14 51.78 11.08
C PHE A 9 2.05 50.44 11.83
N PRO A 10 1.53 49.37 11.19
CA PRO A 10 1.52 48.05 11.79
C PRO A 10 2.95 47.58 12.11
N GLN A 11 3.12 46.95 13.27
CA GLN A 11 4.41 46.38 13.65
C GLN A 11 4.58 44.99 13.01
N LEU A 12 5.72 44.80 12.34
CA LEU A 12 6.11 43.50 11.79
C LEU A 12 7.03 42.80 12.79
N SER A 13 6.77 41.52 13.04
CA SER A 13 7.60 40.68 13.92
C SER A 13 7.80 39.29 13.33
N HIS A 14 8.93 38.67 13.66
CA HIS A 14 9.13 37.25 13.40
C HIS A 14 8.25 36.43 14.34
N SER A 15 7.58 35.43 13.80
CA SER A 15 6.70 34.55 14.55
C SER A 15 6.73 33.13 13.98
N THR A 16 6.05 32.22 14.66
CA THR A 16 5.80 30.85 14.17
C THR A 16 4.34 30.72 13.74
N ALA A 17 4.04 29.68 12.96
CA ALA A 17 2.65 29.35 12.62
C ALA A 17 1.81 29.17 13.90
N ASP A 18 2.33 28.47 14.91
CA ASP A 18 1.63 28.24 16.18
C ASP A 18 1.27 29.53 16.88
N ARG A 19 2.22 30.47 17.01
CA ARG A 19 1.98 31.77 17.66
C ARG A 19 0.96 32.61 16.90
N PHE A 20 0.98 32.53 15.57
CA PHE A 20 -0.02 33.20 14.74
C PHE A 20 -1.41 32.59 14.95
N MET A 21 -1.53 31.26 14.91
CA MET A 21 -2.81 30.57 15.12
C MET A 21 -3.35 30.80 16.54
N ASP A 22 -2.48 30.82 17.55
CA ASP A 22 -2.81 31.19 18.93
C ASP A 22 -3.31 32.63 19.07
N SER A 23 -2.85 33.55 18.22
CA SER A 23 -3.34 34.93 18.25
C SER A 23 -4.76 35.03 17.68
N LEU A 24 -5.08 34.22 16.66
CA LEU A 24 -6.41 34.19 16.05
C LEU A 24 -7.45 33.56 16.98
N SER A 25 -7.08 32.53 17.75
CA SER A 25 -8.00 31.84 18.67
C SER A 25 -8.40 32.68 19.88
N ARG A 26 -7.67 33.77 20.18
CA ARG A 26 -7.94 34.70 21.28
C ARG A 26 -8.89 35.84 20.89
N VAL A 27 -9.27 35.93 19.62
CA VAL A 27 -10.21 36.93 19.14
C VAL A 27 -11.57 36.28 18.96
N ASP A 28 -12.60 36.86 19.57
CA ASP A 28 -13.99 36.43 19.36
C ASP A 28 -14.45 36.86 17.97
N ASN A 29 -14.32 35.95 17.00
CA ASN A 29 -14.62 36.18 15.59
C ASN A 29 -15.48 35.04 15.02
N ALA A 30 -16.56 35.40 14.33
CA ALA A 30 -17.35 34.46 13.55
C ALA A 30 -16.71 34.24 12.16
N TYR A 31 -15.77 33.30 12.07
CA TYR A 31 -15.15 32.93 10.78
C TYR A 31 -16.17 32.23 9.87
N PRO A 32 -16.23 32.57 8.56
CA PRO A 32 -17.06 31.85 7.60
C PRO A 32 -16.65 30.37 7.52
N GLN A 33 -17.65 29.48 7.54
CA GLN A 33 -17.42 28.04 7.33
C GLN A 33 -17.46 27.72 5.84
N ILE A 34 -16.47 26.96 5.39
CA ILE A 34 -16.42 26.36 4.05
C ILE A 34 -16.49 24.84 4.22
N ARG A 35 -17.26 24.15 3.37
CA ARG A 35 -17.46 22.69 3.41
C ARG A 35 -17.30 22.09 2.01
N GLY A 36 -16.88 20.83 1.96
CA GLY A 36 -16.68 20.08 0.72
C GLY A 36 -15.26 20.17 0.18
N GLU A 37 -15.03 19.51 -0.96
CA GLU A 37 -13.75 19.53 -1.66
C GLU A 37 -13.48 20.90 -2.27
N ARG A 38 -12.19 21.24 -2.38
CA ARG A 38 -11.72 22.44 -3.09
C ARG A 38 -10.68 22.02 -4.13
N PRO A 39 -11.11 21.34 -5.20
CA PRO A 39 -10.19 20.85 -6.21
C PRO A 39 -9.63 22.05 -6.98
N ASP A 40 -8.39 22.43 -6.67
CA ASP A 40 -7.59 23.34 -7.48
C ASP A 40 -6.81 22.49 -8.48
N LEU A 41 -7.50 22.05 -9.54
CA LEU A 41 -7.00 21.05 -10.47
C LEU A 41 -5.83 21.60 -11.30
N TRP A 42 -4.62 21.44 -10.78
CA TRP A 42 -3.39 21.70 -11.51
C TRP A 42 -3.17 20.53 -12.46
N GLN A 43 -3.83 20.55 -13.62
CA GLN A 43 -3.90 19.40 -14.53
C GLN A 43 -2.53 18.85 -14.93
N TYR A 44 -1.49 19.69 -14.96
CA TYR A 44 -0.13 19.26 -15.29
C TYR A 44 0.54 18.38 -14.21
N ILE A 45 0.07 18.42 -12.95
CA ILE A 45 0.57 17.54 -11.86
C ILE A 45 -0.40 16.39 -11.53
N HIS A 46 -1.69 16.53 -11.89
CA HIS A 46 -2.76 15.59 -11.54
C HIS A 46 -3.28 14.75 -12.74
N SER A 47 -2.70 14.89 -13.93
CA SER A 47 -3.15 14.16 -15.13
C SER A 47 -2.45 12.82 -15.32
N ALA A 48 -2.96 12.00 -16.24
CA ALA A 48 -2.51 10.63 -16.54
C ALA A 48 -1.10 10.52 -17.15
N THR A 49 -0.31 11.59 -17.19
CA THR A 49 1.02 11.65 -17.83
C THR A 49 2.06 10.74 -17.15
N HIS A 50 1.79 10.23 -15.96
CA HIS A 50 2.69 9.39 -15.16
C HIS A 50 2.05 8.04 -14.79
N ALA A 51 1.14 7.53 -15.63
CA ALA A 51 0.34 6.33 -15.38
C ALA A 51 1.18 5.13 -14.88
N ASP A 52 2.33 4.84 -15.49
CA ASP A 52 3.19 3.72 -15.08
C ASP A 52 3.73 3.89 -13.65
N ALA A 53 4.18 5.10 -13.32
CA ALA A 53 4.64 5.41 -11.96
C ALA A 53 3.49 5.28 -10.95
N PHE A 54 2.29 5.74 -11.30
CA PHE A 54 1.12 5.60 -10.43
C PHE A 54 0.59 4.16 -10.34
N ALA A 55 0.83 3.32 -11.35
CA ALA A 55 0.58 1.88 -11.26
C ALA A 55 1.51 1.23 -10.23
N ASP A 56 2.81 1.59 -10.25
CA ASP A 56 3.76 1.16 -9.21
C ASP A 56 3.34 1.65 -7.81
N TYR A 57 2.90 2.91 -7.69
CA TYR A 57 2.34 3.47 -6.46
C TYR A 57 1.14 2.66 -5.97
N GLY A 58 0.14 2.43 -6.82
CA GLY A 58 -1.08 1.71 -6.45
C GLY A 58 -0.79 0.28 -6.00
N ALA A 59 0.12 -0.40 -6.68
CA ALA A 59 0.59 -1.72 -6.27
C ALA A 59 1.30 -1.68 -4.90
N ALA A 60 2.27 -0.78 -4.72
CA ALA A 60 2.97 -0.63 -3.44
C ALA A 60 2.03 -0.24 -2.29
N ALA A 61 1.10 0.69 -2.52
CA ALA A 61 0.10 1.14 -1.55
C ALA A 61 -0.88 0.04 -1.15
N THR A 62 -1.09 -0.95 -2.02
CA THR A 62 -1.88 -2.15 -1.70
C THR A 62 -1.04 -3.20 -0.94
N LEU A 63 0.21 -3.41 -1.37
CA LEU A 63 1.07 -4.48 -0.85
C LEU A 63 1.67 -4.15 0.53
N LEU A 64 2.01 -2.89 0.82
CA LEU A 64 2.62 -2.52 2.10
C LEU A 64 1.70 -2.77 3.31
N PRO A 65 0.42 -2.36 3.28
CA PRO A 65 -0.51 -2.71 4.36
C PRO A 65 -0.67 -4.23 4.54
N GLN A 66 -0.68 -5.00 3.43
CA GLN A 66 -0.71 -6.47 3.50
C GLN A 66 0.58 -7.04 4.11
N THR A 67 1.72 -6.45 3.76
CA THR A 67 3.03 -6.85 4.32
C THR A 67 3.04 -6.65 5.83
N GLU A 68 2.57 -5.49 6.32
CA GLU A 68 2.45 -5.21 7.76
C GLU A 68 1.48 -6.17 8.46
N LEU A 69 0.33 -6.43 7.83
CA LEU A 69 -0.68 -7.36 8.35
C LEU A 69 -0.10 -8.76 8.55
N PHE A 70 0.51 -9.33 7.52
CA PHE A 70 1.05 -10.69 7.58
C PHE A 70 2.34 -10.77 8.39
N ALA A 71 3.15 -9.71 8.44
CA ALA A 71 4.30 -9.64 9.35
C ALA A 71 3.83 -9.68 10.81
N SER A 72 2.74 -8.98 11.12
CA SER A 72 2.14 -9.01 12.46
C SER A 72 1.55 -10.38 12.77
N ALA A 73 0.87 -11.01 11.80
CA ALA A 73 0.35 -12.37 11.97
C ALA A 73 1.47 -13.40 12.22
N LEU A 74 2.60 -13.26 11.52
CA LEU A 74 3.78 -14.10 11.73
C LEU A 74 4.37 -13.90 13.13
N ALA A 75 4.57 -12.65 13.56
CA ALA A 75 5.04 -12.32 14.90
C ALA A 75 4.13 -12.93 15.99
N LEU A 76 2.80 -12.82 15.83
CA LEU A 76 1.85 -13.44 16.74
C LEU A 76 1.95 -14.98 16.75
N ALA A 77 2.16 -15.61 15.60
CA ALA A 77 2.36 -17.06 15.50
C ALA A 77 3.67 -17.53 16.15
N GLU A 78 4.71 -16.70 16.10
CA GLU A 78 6.01 -16.94 16.76
C GLU A 78 6.01 -16.55 18.26
N GLY A 79 4.97 -15.83 18.70
CA GLY A 79 4.82 -15.37 20.09
C GLY A 79 5.70 -14.18 20.46
N ASN A 80 6.33 -13.52 19.49
CA ASN A 80 7.21 -12.35 19.69
C ASN A 80 7.35 -11.54 18.40
N PHE A 81 7.93 -10.33 18.47
CA PHE A 81 8.11 -9.44 17.31
C PHE A 81 9.55 -9.37 16.81
N ASP A 82 10.43 -10.29 17.22
CA ASP A 82 11.86 -10.23 16.93
C ASP A 82 12.13 -10.34 15.41
N SER A 83 11.26 -11.04 14.67
CA SER A 83 11.34 -11.22 13.22
C SER A 83 10.58 -10.15 12.41
N TYR A 84 9.89 -9.20 13.08
CA TYR A 84 9.09 -8.19 12.39
C TYR A 84 10.02 -7.23 11.60
N PRO A 85 9.91 -7.13 10.26
CA PRO A 85 10.88 -6.45 9.42
C PRO A 85 10.66 -4.92 9.39
N LYS A 86 10.64 -4.29 10.56
CA LYS A 86 10.32 -2.86 10.73
C LYS A 86 11.16 -1.96 9.83
N GLU A 87 12.47 -2.15 9.78
CA GLU A 87 13.39 -1.28 9.06
C GLU A 87 13.23 -1.37 7.54
N GLU A 88 12.87 -2.54 7.02
CA GLU A 88 12.58 -2.75 5.60
C GLU A 88 11.22 -2.13 5.23
N ILE A 89 10.19 -2.35 6.06
CA ILE A 89 8.86 -1.74 5.91
C ILE A 89 8.96 -0.21 5.97
N ASP A 90 9.65 0.36 6.97
CA ASP A 90 9.83 1.80 7.12
C ASP A 90 10.55 2.40 5.89
N ARG A 91 11.55 1.71 5.33
CA ARG A 91 12.24 2.17 4.12
C ARG A 91 11.32 2.17 2.91
N ALA A 92 10.50 1.13 2.75
CA ALA A 92 9.55 1.04 1.65
C ALA A 92 8.46 2.13 1.75
N TRP A 93 7.92 2.37 2.95
CA TRP A 93 6.98 3.47 3.19
C TRP A 93 7.59 4.83 2.91
N LYS A 94 8.79 5.11 3.44
CA LYS A 94 9.51 6.38 3.19
C LYS A 94 9.74 6.60 1.70
N ALA A 95 9.99 5.55 0.92
CA ALA A 95 10.10 5.66 -0.53
C ALA A 95 8.72 5.92 -1.17
N LEU A 96 7.66 5.23 -0.74
CA LEU A 96 6.32 5.42 -1.28
C LEU A 96 5.78 6.84 -1.02
N ILE A 97 6.06 7.45 0.13
CA ILE A 97 5.61 8.81 0.46
C ILE A 97 6.65 9.89 0.13
N TYR A 98 7.74 9.53 -0.54
CA TYR A 98 8.78 10.49 -0.93
C TYR A 98 8.28 11.49 -1.99
N PRO A 99 7.56 11.07 -3.05
CA PRO A 99 7.05 12.00 -4.05
C PRO A 99 6.05 12.99 -3.47
N ASP A 100 6.22 14.26 -3.83
CA ASP A 100 5.32 15.35 -3.45
C ASP A 100 4.44 15.79 -4.65
N HIS A 101 3.87 16.99 -4.57
CA HIS A 101 3.07 17.60 -5.63
C HIS A 101 3.91 18.19 -6.78
N GLY A 102 5.22 17.92 -6.84
CA GLY A 102 6.18 18.49 -7.79
C GLY A 102 6.29 17.78 -9.15
N TRP A 103 5.44 16.79 -9.42
CA TRP A 103 5.37 16.11 -10.73
C TRP A 103 5.21 17.11 -11.87
N GLY A 104 5.96 16.93 -12.97
CA GLY A 104 5.84 17.81 -14.15
C GLY A 104 6.24 19.27 -13.91
N GLY A 105 6.92 19.56 -12.80
CA GLY A 105 7.44 20.89 -12.48
C GLY A 105 8.62 21.34 -13.36
N ASN A 106 9.24 22.47 -13.02
CA ASN A 106 10.43 22.96 -13.72
C ASN A 106 11.56 21.92 -13.64
N ARG A 107 12.10 21.50 -14.80
CA ARG A 107 13.03 20.33 -14.93
C ARG A 107 12.45 19.02 -14.37
N GLY A 108 11.14 18.84 -14.54
CA GLY A 108 10.38 17.69 -14.01
C GLY A 108 10.94 16.34 -14.44
N ASN A 109 11.57 16.21 -15.61
CA ASN A 109 12.15 14.95 -16.05
C ASN A 109 13.13 14.31 -15.03
N ILE A 110 13.88 15.11 -14.27
CA ILE A 110 14.78 14.60 -13.22
C ILE A 110 13.98 14.15 -11.99
N THR A 111 13.08 15.02 -11.52
CA THR A 111 12.24 14.78 -10.34
C THR A 111 11.30 13.60 -10.57
N ASP A 112 10.58 13.58 -11.70
CA ASP A 112 9.65 12.54 -12.10
C ASP A 112 10.37 11.18 -12.21
N SER A 113 11.59 11.15 -12.76
CA SER A 113 12.38 9.91 -12.84
C SER A 113 12.76 9.40 -11.45
N LEU A 114 13.14 10.30 -10.53
CA LEU A 114 13.44 9.94 -9.15
C LEU A 114 12.18 9.44 -8.43
N PHE A 115 11.04 10.12 -8.59
CA PHE A 115 9.78 9.73 -7.98
C PHE A 115 9.31 8.36 -8.48
N ALA A 116 9.35 8.13 -9.79
CA ALA A 116 9.05 6.83 -10.38
C ALA A 116 9.98 5.72 -9.86
N ALA A 117 11.28 6.02 -9.69
CA ALA A 117 12.22 5.07 -9.09
C ALA A 117 11.89 4.76 -7.63
N LYS A 118 11.41 5.74 -6.85
CA LYS A 118 10.96 5.53 -5.47
C LYS A 118 9.72 4.64 -5.39
N TYR A 119 8.73 4.83 -6.26
CA TYR A 119 7.57 3.95 -6.33
C TYR A 119 7.94 2.52 -6.72
N ARG A 120 8.78 2.34 -7.76
CA ARG A 120 9.30 1.00 -8.13
C ARG A 120 10.04 0.33 -6.99
N PHE A 121 10.89 1.08 -6.28
CA PHE A 121 11.59 0.56 -5.12
C PHE A 121 10.62 0.11 -4.02
N ALA A 122 9.63 0.95 -3.68
CA ALA A 122 8.62 0.61 -2.67
C ALA A 122 7.84 -0.65 -3.06
N ARG A 123 7.39 -0.75 -4.31
CA ARG A 123 6.70 -1.95 -4.83
C ARG A 123 7.57 -3.19 -4.72
N GLY A 124 8.80 -3.15 -5.23
CA GLY A 124 9.70 -4.31 -5.20
C GLY A 124 10.07 -4.76 -3.78
N GLN A 125 10.24 -3.82 -2.85
CA GLN A 125 10.42 -4.14 -1.44
C GLN A 125 9.18 -4.82 -0.85
N ALA A 126 7.99 -4.26 -1.08
CA ALA A 126 6.74 -4.84 -0.60
C ALA A 126 6.51 -6.26 -1.13
N GLU A 127 6.71 -6.49 -2.43
CA GLU A 127 6.60 -7.82 -3.06
C GLU A 127 7.55 -8.84 -2.42
N THR A 128 8.82 -8.46 -2.28
CA THR A 128 9.86 -9.34 -1.71
C THR A 128 9.57 -9.68 -0.25
N LEU A 129 9.21 -8.67 0.55
CA LEU A 129 8.89 -8.86 1.97
C LEU A 129 7.65 -9.72 2.14
N LEU A 130 6.57 -9.41 1.42
CA LEU A 130 5.32 -10.17 1.51
C LEU A 130 5.53 -11.63 1.13
N GLN A 131 6.24 -11.90 0.03
CA GLN A 131 6.57 -13.29 -0.37
C GLN A 131 7.36 -14.03 0.71
N ARG A 132 8.38 -13.37 1.29
CA ARG A 132 9.19 -13.95 2.38
C ARG A 132 8.32 -14.27 3.61
N ILE A 133 7.50 -13.33 4.04
CA ILE A 133 6.61 -13.46 5.21
C ILE A 133 5.58 -14.58 4.99
N LEU A 134 4.88 -14.56 3.85
CA LEU A 134 3.89 -15.59 3.52
C LEU A 134 4.54 -16.98 3.39
N GLY A 135 5.77 -17.05 2.87
CA GLY A 135 6.55 -18.28 2.83
C GLY A 135 6.79 -18.84 4.23
N THR A 136 7.25 -18.02 5.17
CA THR A 136 7.47 -18.45 6.57
C THR A 136 6.17 -18.84 7.26
N LEU A 137 5.09 -18.05 7.10
CA LEU A 137 3.75 -18.40 7.61
C LEU A 137 3.28 -19.74 7.07
N THR A 138 3.45 -19.99 5.77
CA THR A 138 3.03 -21.23 5.10
C THR A 138 3.78 -22.44 5.67
N CYS A 139 5.08 -22.29 5.96
CA CYS A 139 5.87 -23.35 6.61
C CYS A 139 5.33 -23.74 7.99
N GLY A 140 4.65 -22.83 8.69
CA GLY A 140 3.99 -23.11 9.97
C GLY A 140 2.65 -23.85 9.85
N VAL A 141 2.07 -23.96 8.65
CA VAL A 141 0.80 -24.64 8.42
C VAL A 141 1.00 -26.16 8.39
N ARG A 142 0.27 -26.88 9.26
CA ARG A 142 0.28 -28.34 9.28
C ARG A 142 -0.35 -28.88 8.02
N THR A 143 0.41 -29.64 7.24
CA THR A 143 -0.03 -30.25 5.97
C THR A 143 0.44 -31.69 5.88
N GLU A 144 -0.30 -32.53 5.16
CA GLU A 144 0.06 -33.93 4.93
C GLU A 144 0.38 -34.16 3.45
N ARG A 145 1.67 -34.17 3.11
CA ARG A 145 2.13 -34.38 1.71
C ARG A 145 1.64 -35.68 1.06
N LYS A 146 1.28 -36.68 1.86
CA LYS A 146 0.70 -37.94 1.36
C LYS A 146 -0.69 -37.76 0.76
N GLN A 147 -1.41 -36.71 1.13
CA GLN A 147 -2.76 -36.40 0.65
C GLN A 147 -2.76 -35.59 -0.65
N GLY A 148 -1.61 -35.06 -1.10
CA GLY A 148 -1.47 -34.29 -2.32
C GLY A 148 -0.54 -33.09 -2.18
N LEU A 149 -0.64 -32.14 -3.12
CA LEU A 149 0.04 -30.84 -3.06
C LEU A 149 -0.78 -29.89 -2.18
N PRO A 150 -0.32 -29.51 -0.98
CA PRO A 150 -1.03 -28.54 -0.16
C PRO A 150 -0.91 -27.13 -0.75
N VAL A 151 -2.01 -26.38 -0.71
CA VAL A 151 -2.10 -24.99 -1.16
C VAL A 151 -2.69 -24.17 -0.03
N VAL A 152 -2.05 -23.06 0.31
CA VAL A 152 -2.54 -22.12 1.34
C VAL A 152 -2.91 -20.82 0.65
N VAL A 153 -4.15 -20.36 0.88
CA VAL A 153 -4.67 -19.11 0.33
C VAL A 153 -4.79 -18.10 1.47
N TYR A 154 -4.20 -16.93 1.30
CA TYR A 154 -4.25 -15.85 2.26
C TYR A 154 -5.22 -14.76 1.81
N ASN A 155 -6.19 -14.42 2.66
CA ASN A 155 -7.06 -13.26 2.47
C ASN A 155 -6.56 -12.09 3.33
N GLY A 156 -6.02 -11.06 2.67
CA GLY A 156 -5.56 -9.84 3.35
C GLY A 156 -6.67 -8.83 3.67
N ALA A 157 -7.93 -9.12 3.34
CA ALA A 157 -9.06 -8.24 3.64
C ALA A 157 -9.67 -8.55 5.02
N SER A 158 -10.24 -7.53 5.65
CA SER A 158 -10.94 -7.66 6.94
C SER A 158 -12.37 -8.22 6.83
N TRP A 159 -12.75 -8.77 5.67
CA TRP A 159 -14.05 -9.39 5.43
C TRP A 159 -13.87 -10.73 4.71
N ALA A 160 -14.84 -11.62 4.89
CA ALA A 160 -14.87 -12.90 4.19
C ALA A 160 -14.90 -12.66 2.67
N ARG A 161 -14.03 -13.34 1.94
CA ARG A 161 -13.89 -13.24 0.49
C ARG A 161 -13.83 -14.65 -0.07
N SER A 162 -14.55 -14.85 -1.18
CA SER A 162 -14.45 -16.05 -1.98
C SER A 162 -14.16 -15.68 -3.43
N GLY A 163 -13.47 -16.56 -4.16
CA GLY A 163 -13.14 -16.35 -5.57
C GLY A 163 -12.29 -17.45 -6.17
N SER A 164 -11.96 -17.31 -7.46
CA SER A 164 -11.03 -18.21 -8.15
C SER A 164 -9.58 -17.84 -7.83
N VAL A 165 -8.80 -18.84 -7.44
CA VAL A 165 -7.34 -18.75 -7.27
C VAL A 165 -6.68 -19.62 -8.32
N ARG A 166 -5.74 -19.04 -9.07
CA ARG A 166 -4.99 -19.74 -10.12
C ARG A 166 -3.65 -20.24 -9.61
N ILE A 167 -3.36 -21.52 -9.85
CA ILE A 167 -2.06 -22.17 -9.63
C ILE A 167 -1.40 -22.41 -10.98
N PRO A 168 -0.25 -21.76 -11.26
CA PRO A 168 0.50 -21.94 -12.50
C PRO A 168 0.88 -23.41 -12.76
N SER A 169 0.88 -23.82 -14.03
CA SER A 169 1.15 -25.20 -14.44
C SER A 169 2.55 -25.70 -14.06
N ASP A 170 3.55 -24.82 -14.03
CA ASP A 170 4.92 -25.11 -13.59
C ASP A 170 5.03 -25.39 -12.07
N ARG A 171 3.99 -25.08 -11.30
CA ARG A 171 3.87 -25.41 -9.87
C ARG A 171 3.08 -26.69 -9.61
N LEU A 172 2.50 -27.30 -10.65
CA LEU A 172 1.70 -28.51 -10.54
C LEU A 172 2.55 -29.77 -10.79
N PRO A 173 2.23 -30.90 -10.12
CA PRO A 173 2.86 -32.19 -10.42
C PRO A 173 2.67 -32.57 -11.90
N GLY A 174 3.77 -32.87 -12.60
CA GLY A 174 3.71 -33.26 -14.02
C GLY A 174 3.41 -32.12 -14.99
N GLY A 175 3.37 -30.86 -14.55
CA GLY A 175 3.23 -29.69 -15.42
C GLY A 175 1.82 -29.46 -15.97
N SER A 176 0.79 -30.11 -15.42
CA SER A 176 -0.59 -29.97 -15.90
C SER A 176 -1.61 -30.21 -14.79
N ALA A 177 -2.72 -29.47 -14.86
CA ALA A 177 -3.89 -29.65 -14.01
C ALA A 177 -4.80 -30.84 -14.41
N SER A 178 -4.50 -31.52 -15.51
CA SER A 178 -5.34 -32.61 -16.01
C SER A 178 -5.48 -33.75 -15.00
N GLY A 179 -6.72 -34.07 -14.61
CA GLY A 179 -7.03 -35.13 -13.64
C GLY A 179 -6.79 -34.77 -12.17
N LEU A 180 -6.35 -33.53 -11.88
CA LEU A 180 -6.23 -33.06 -10.50
C LEU A 180 -7.61 -32.77 -9.90
N ARG A 181 -7.71 -32.93 -8.58
CA ARG A 181 -8.87 -32.58 -7.76
C ARG A 181 -8.39 -31.73 -6.60
N ALA A 182 -9.23 -30.80 -6.15
CA ALA A 182 -8.96 -30.04 -4.94
C ALA A 182 -9.97 -30.43 -3.85
N THR A 183 -9.49 -30.48 -2.62
CA THR A 183 -10.31 -30.64 -1.42
C THR A 183 -9.86 -29.63 -0.38
N ASP A 184 -10.79 -29.17 0.46
CA ASP A 184 -10.45 -28.38 1.63
C ASP A 184 -9.78 -29.23 2.73
N ALA A 185 -9.39 -28.58 3.83
CA ALA A 185 -8.75 -29.25 4.96
C ALA A 185 -9.64 -30.29 5.68
N ALA A 186 -10.95 -30.29 5.44
CA ALA A 186 -11.89 -31.30 5.95
C ALA A 186 -12.15 -32.43 4.94
N GLY A 187 -11.47 -32.42 3.79
CA GLY A 187 -11.65 -33.39 2.71
C GLY A 187 -12.88 -33.13 1.83
N ARG A 188 -13.55 -31.97 1.97
CA ARG A 188 -14.71 -31.62 1.13
C ARG A 188 -14.20 -31.18 -0.25
N PRO A 189 -14.80 -31.65 -1.36
CA PRO A 189 -14.40 -31.23 -2.70
C PRO A 189 -14.56 -29.72 -2.92
N CYS A 190 -13.56 -29.11 -3.55
CA CYS A 190 -13.65 -27.73 -4.07
C CYS A 190 -13.88 -27.75 -5.59
N ALA A 191 -14.59 -26.76 -6.10
CA ALA A 191 -14.74 -26.60 -7.55
C ALA A 191 -13.38 -26.26 -8.17
N VAL A 192 -13.07 -26.91 -9.30
CA VAL A 192 -11.83 -26.69 -10.04
C VAL A 192 -12.07 -26.58 -11.53
N GLN A 193 -11.19 -25.82 -12.20
CA GLN A 193 -11.16 -25.70 -13.65
C GLN A 193 -9.71 -25.76 -14.15
N THR A 194 -9.48 -26.54 -15.21
CA THR A 194 -8.20 -26.52 -15.93
C THR A 194 -8.25 -25.44 -17.00
N ALA A 195 -7.34 -24.48 -16.95
CA ALA A 195 -7.20 -23.45 -17.97
C ALA A 195 -6.44 -23.97 -19.20
N ALA A 196 -6.53 -23.24 -20.32
CA ALA A 196 -5.90 -23.62 -21.58
C ALA A 196 -4.36 -23.69 -21.52
N ASP A 197 -3.74 -22.93 -20.62
CA ASP A 197 -2.29 -22.95 -20.36
C ASP A 197 -1.86 -24.09 -19.39
N GLY A 198 -2.80 -24.96 -19.01
CA GLY A 198 -2.59 -26.07 -18.09
C GLY A 198 -2.61 -25.69 -16.61
N SER A 199 -2.84 -24.41 -16.27
CA SER A 199 -3.00 -23.97 -14.88
C SER A 199 -4.28 -24.50 -14.26
N LEU A 200 -4.29 -24.62 -12.93
CA LEU A 200 -5.44 -25.05 -12.14
C LEU A 200 -6.09 -23.84 -11.48
N GLU A 201 -7.36 -23.61 -11.73
CA GLU A 201 -8.18 -22.67 -10.98
C GLU A 201 -8.99 -23.40 -9.91
N ILE A 202 -8.99 -22.88 -8.69
CA ILE A 202 -9.69 -23.45 -7.54
C ILE A 202 -10.57 -22.36 -6.93
N GLU A 203 -11.83 -22.68 -6.66
CA GLU A 203 -12.70 -21.83 -5.84
C GLU A 203 -12.28 -21.93 -4.37
N ALA A 204 -11.93 -20.79 -3.77
CA ALA A 204 -11.45 -20.65 -2.38
C ALA A 204 -12.18 -19.53 -1.64
#